data_AF-R0KV96-F1
#
_entry.id   AF-R0KV96-F1
#
_cell.length_a   1.000
_cell.length_b   1.000
_cell.length_c   1.000
_cell.angle_alpha   90.00
_cell.angle_beta   90.00
_cell.angle_gamma   90.00
#
_symmetry.space_group_name_H-M   'P 1'
#
loop_
_entity.id
_entity.type
_entity.pdbx_description
1 polymer ?
#
loop_
_entity_poly.entity_id
_entity_poly.type
_entity_poly.pdbx_seq_one_letter_code
_entity_poly.pdbx_strand_id
1 'polypeptide(L)' 'ADSTTVFTGQCFVDIEGKEILKGMWLLQSHANSIKDDWKATK' A
#
# COMPACT_ATOMS: atom_id res chain seq x y z
N ALA A 1 -9.58 -10.64 -8.16
CA ALA A 1 -9.22 -9.26 -8.53
C ALA A 1 -7.79 -9.32 -9.02
N ASP A 2 -7.52 -8.80 -10.20
CA ASP A 2 -6.16 -8.79 -10.76
C ASP A 2 -5.51 -7.48 -10.30
N SER A 3 -4.84 -7.53 -9.14
CA SER A 3 -4.30 -6.36 -8.46
C SER A 3 -3.18 -6.75 -7.51
N THR A 4 -2.21 -5.86 -7.31
CA THR A 4 -1.09 -6.06 -6.38
C THR A 4 -1.02 -4.88 -5.42
N THR A 5 -0.92 -5.16 -4.12
CA THR A 5 -0.68 -4.13 -3.11
C THR A 5 0.74 -4.24 -2.58
N VAL A 6 1.46 -3.12 -2.55
CA VAL A 6 2.75 -3.02 -1.85
C VAL A 6 2.55 -2.26 -0.56
N PHE A 7 3.23 -2.70 0.49
CA PHE A 7 3.26 -2.05 1.79
C PHE A 7 4.69 -1.64 2.10
N THR A 8 4.87 -0.45 2.64
CA THR A 8 6.15 0.01 3.19
C THR A 8 5.89 0.77 4.48
N GLY A 9 6.78 0.62 5.45
CA GLY A 9 6.56 1.20 6.76
C GLY A 9 7.73 1.03 7.71
N GLN A 10 7.50 1.47 8.94
CA GLN A 10 8.46 1.44 10.01
C GLN A 10 7.79 0.95 11.30
N CYS A 11 8.50 0.12 12.05
CA CYS A 11 8.07 -0.34 13.37
C CYS A 11 8.44 0.69 14.45
N PHE A 12 7.53 0.93 15.37
CA PHE A 12 7.68 1.81 16.53
C PHE A 12 7.27 1.06 17.78
N VAL A 13 7.83 1.42 18.93
CA VAL A 13 7.35 0.98 20.24
C VAL A 13 6.65 2.16 20.91
N ASP A 14 5.42 1.98 21.38
CA ASP A 14 4.67 3.04 22.05
C ASP A 14 5.05 3.19 23.54
N ILE A 15 4.37 4.11 24.23
CA ILE A 15 4.64 4.41 25.65
C ILE A 15 4.31 3.25 26.59
N GLU A 16 3.49 2.30 26.17
CA GLU A 16 3.14 1.09 26.93
C GLU A 16 4.06 -0.09 26.60
N GLY A 17 5.05 0.12 25.71
CA GLY A 17 5.98 -0.90 25.27
C GLY A 17 5.45 -1.77 24.13
N LYS A 18 4.34 -1.40 23.49
CA LYS A 18 3.73 -2.18 22.40
C LYS A 18 4.31 -1.80 21.04
N GLU A 19 4.61 -2.81 20.23
CA GLU A 19 5.05 -2.64 18.84
C GLU A 19 3.89 -2.22 17.93
N ILE A 20 4.13 -1.19 17.11
CA ILE A 20 3.21 -0.62 16.13
C ILE A 20 3.94 -0.48 14.79
N LEU A 21 3.46 -1.19 13.76
CA LEU A 21 3.91 -0.97 12.39
C LEU A 21 3.09 0.17 11.76
N LYS A 22 3.72 1.33 11.55
CA LYS A 22 3.12 2.41 10.77
C LYS A 22 3.60 2.28 9.33
N GLY A 23 2.67 2.16 8.40
CA GLY A 23 3.00 2.01 6.99
C GLY A 23 2.01 2.71 6.09
N MET A 24 2.45 2.89 4.85
CA MET A 24 1.64 3.30 3.72
C MET A 24 1.54 2.12 2.75
N TRP A 25 0.54 2.18 1.88
CA TRP A 25 0.34 1.20 0.84
C TRP A 25 0.03 1.88 -0.47
N LEU A 26 0.32 1.16 -1.55
CA LEU A 26 -0.17 1.48 -2.89
C LEU A 26 -0.84 0.22 -3.44
N LEU A 27 -2.08 0.36 -3.90
CA LEU A 27 -2.81 -0.71 -4.56
C LEU A 27 -2.79 -0.45 -6.07
N GLN A 28 -2.08 -1.29 -6.81
CA GLN A 28 -2.11 -1.30 -8.26
C GLN A 28 -3.23 -2.24 -8.74
N SER A 29 -4.25 -1.68 -9.39
CA SER A 29 -5.28 -2.46 -10.07
C SER A 29 -4.87 -2.79 -11.51
N HIS A 30 -5.32 -3.91 -12.07
CA HIS A 30 -5.15 -4.20 -13.49
C HIS A 30 -5.88 -3.16 -14.35
N ALA A 31 -5.14 -2.48 -15.23
CA ALA A 31 -5.69 -1.58 -16.24
C ALA A 31 -5.83 -2.32 -17.57
N ASN A 32 -7.02 -2.27 -18.18
CA ASN A 32 -7.28 -2.94 -19.46
C ASN A 32 -6.59 -2.25 -20.65
N SER A 33 -6.06 -1.04 -20.45
CA SER A 33 -5.31 -0.30 -21.47
C SER A 33 -4.29 0.63 -20.82
N ILE A 34 -3.21 0.94 -21.53
CA ILE A 34 -2.19 1.89 -21.05
C ILE A 34 -2.76 3.31 -20.81
N LYS A 35 -3.85 3.67 -21.48
CA LYS A 35 -4.52 4.97 -21.28
C LYS A 35 -5.26 5.05 -19.95
N ASP A 36 -5.56 3.92 -19.31
CA ASP A 36 -6.24 3.86 -18.02
C ASP A 36 -5.26 3.69 -16.84
N ASP A 37 -3.96 3.50 -17.10
CA ASP A 37 -2.95 3.21 -16.08
C ASP A 37 -2.80 4.35 -15.06
N TRP A 38 -2.93 5.60 -15.50
CA TRP A 38 -2.76 6.78 -14.65
C TRP A 38 -3.70 6.85 -13.43
N LYS A 39 -4.83 6.14 -13.47
CA LYS A 39 -5.84 6.08 -12.39
C LYS A 39 -5.89 4.71 -11.69
N ALA A 40 -4.97 3.80 -12.02
CA ALA A 40 -5.00 2.43 -11.55
C ALA A 40 -4.40 2.24 -10.15
N THR A 41 -3.64 3.23 -9.67
CA THR A 41 -3.06 3.25 -8.32
C THR A 41 -3.97 3.98 -7.33
N LYS A 42 -4.26 3.34 -6.19
CA LYS A 42 -4.92 3.96 -5.02
C LYS A 42 -3.95 4.05 -3.85
#